data_AF-A0ABD4K3B4-F1
#
_entry.id   AF-A0ABD4K3B4-F1
#
_cell.length_a   1.000
_cell.length_b   1.000
_cell.length_c   1.000
_cell.angle_alpha   90.00
_cell.angle_beta   90.00
_cell.angle_gamma   90.00
#
_symmetry.space_group_name_H-M   'P 1'
#
loop_
_entity.id
_entity.type
_entity.pdbx_description
1 polymer ?
#
loop_
_entity_poly.entity_id
_entity_poly.type
_entity_poly.pdbx_seq_one_letter_code
_entity_poly.pdbx_strand_id
1 'polypeptide(L)'
;MTLRKQHQRTLEAIYRRPVSGTIEYKDFKALMLALGAELDESAAGSREGFTLRGEPRVFHRPHPKSTMDKGAVSEARQWLERLGIKP
;
A
#
# COMPACT_ATOMS: atom_id res chain seq x y z
N MET A 1 -12.83 9.42 -8.63
CA MET A 1 -13.06 8.03 -8.15
C MET A 1 -13.33 8.07 -6.66
N THR A 2 -14.39 7.42 -6.19
CA THR A 2 -14.79 7.47 -4.77
C THR A 2 -14.19 6.28 -4.02
N LEU A 3 -13.41 6.53 -2.96
CA LEU A 3 -12.90 5.48 -2.09
C LEU A 3 -14.06 4.82 -1.33
N ARG A 4 -14.08 3.49 -1.31
CA ARG A 4 -15.03 2.72 -0.50
C ARG A 4 -14.58 2.71 0.96
N LYS A 5 -15.52 2.46 1.89
CA LYS A 5 -15.23 2.37 3.34
C LYS A 5 -14.07 1.44 3.68
N GLN A 6 -13.90 0.33 2.95
CA GLN A 6 -12.77 -0.59 3.17
C GLN A 6 -11.42 0.06 2.85
N HIS A 7 -11.33 0.86 1.79
CA HIS A 7 -10.09 1.55 1.40
C HIS A 7 -9.74 2.65 2.40
N GLN A 8 -10.75 3.38 2.89
CA GLN A 8 -10.57 4.38 3.95
C GLN A 8 -9.99 3.75 5.21
N ARG A 9 -10.55 2.61 5.67
CA ARG A 9 -10.02 1.87 6.83
C ARG A 9 -8.57 1.43 6.64
N THR A 10 -8.21 0.95 5.45
CA THR A 10 -6.82 0.59 5.13
C THR A 10 -5.92 1.82 5.19
N LEU A 11 -6.36 2.94 4.60
CA LEU A 11 -5.62 4.20 4.62
C LEU A 11 -5.41 4.70 6.06
N GLU A 12 -6.47 4.73 6.88
CA GLU A 12 -6.40 5.06 8.30
C GLU A 12 -5.44 4.14 9.05
N ALA A 13 -5.48 2.83 8.78
CA ALA A 13 -4.59 1.85 9.41
C ALA A 13 -3.11 2.06 9.05
N ILE A 14 -2.80 2.48 7.83
CA ILE A 14 -1.42 2.85 7.40
C ILE A 14 -0.91 4.05 8.19
N TYR A 15 -1.78 5.02 8.47
CA TYR A 15 -1.42 6.24 9.20
C TYR A 15 -1.42 6.08 10.72
N ARG A 16 -2.07 5.04 11.26
CA ARG A 16 -2.18 4.78 12.69
C ARG A 16 -0.83 4.65 13.39
N ARG A 17 -0.80 5.07 14.67
CA ARG A 17 0.31 4.86 15.60
C ARG A 17 -0.16 4.06 16.83
N PRO A 18 0.56 3.02 17.27
CA PRO A 18 1.74 2.40 16.63
C PRO A 18 1.40 1.80 15.25
N VAL A 19 2.43 1.57 14.42
CA VAL A 19 2.26 1.00 13.07
C VAL A 19 1.50 -0.32 13.14
N SER A 20 0.42 -0.44 12.37
CA SER A 20 -0.39 -1.65 12.33
C SER A 20 0.40 -2.81 11.73
N GLY A 21 0.42 -3.96 12.41
CA GLY A 21 0.97 -5.21 11.90
C GLY A 21 -0.08 -6.14 11.28
N THR A 22 -1.31 -5.66 11.08
CA THR A 22 -2.45 -6.47 10.65
C THR A 22 -3.01 -6.05 9.29
N ILE A 23 -2.30 -5.22 8.54
CA ILE A 23 -2.74 -4.80 7.21
C ILE A 23 -2.50 -5.95 6.24
N GLU A 24 -3.58 -6.52 5.72
CA GLU A 24 -3.50 -7.53 4.67
C GLU A 24 -2.98 -6.91 3.39
N TYR A 25 -2.02 -7.59 2.75
CA TYR A 25 -1.41 -7.10 1.51
C TYR A 25 -2.44 -6.92 0.38
N LYS A 26 -3.47 -7.77 0.34
CA LYS A 26 -4.59 -7.63 -0.62
C LYS A 26 -5.35 -6.30 -0.44
N ASP A 27 -5.53 -5.86 0.80
CA ASP A 27 -6.28 -4.64 1.11
C ASP A 27 -5.45 -3.40 0.79
N PHE A 28 -4.13 -3.48 1.01
CA PHE A 28 -3.18 -2.49 0.54
C PHE A 28 -3.19 -2.37 -0.99
N LYS A 29 -3.06 -3.50 -1.71
CA LYS A 29 -3.12 -3.52 -3.18
C LYS A 29 -4.43 -2.95 -3.72
N ALA A 30 -5.56 -3.31 -3.11
CA ALA A 30 -6.86 -2.75 -3.48
C ALA A 30 -6.94 -1.23 -3.25
N LEU A 31 -6.39 -0.72 -2.14
CA LEU A 31 -6.27 0.72 -1.90
C LEU A 31 -5.40 1.40 -2.97
N MET A 32 -4.24 0.83 -3.33
CA MET A 32 -3.35 1.40 -4.35
C MET A 32 -4.06 1.52 -5.70
N LEU A 33 -4.71 0.44 -6.15
CA LEU A 33 -5.52 0.45 -7.36
C LEU A 33 -6.66 1.48 -7.31
N ALA A 34 -7.33 1.60 -6.16
CA ALA A 34 -8.41 2.58 -5.98
C ALA A 34 -7.91 4.03 -5.96
N LEU A 35 -6.65 4.28 -5.59
CA LEU A 35 -5.98 5.58 -5.69
C LEU A 35 -5.47 5.88 -7.10
N GLY A 36 -5.57 4.92 -8.03
CA GLY A 36 -5.10 5.05 -9.40
C GLY A 36 -3.63 4.66 -9.59
N ALA A 37 -3.10 3.78 -8.74
CA ALA A 37 -1.77 3.22 -8.95
C ALA A 37 -1.80 2.19 -10.09
N GLU A 38 -0.76 2.22 -10.93
CA GLU A 38 -0.51 1.22 -11.97
C GLU A 38 0.41 0.13 -11.39
N LEU A 39 0.12 -1.14 -11.69
CA LEU A 39 1.02 -2.24 -11.35
C LEU A 39 2.06 -2.44 -12.44
N ASP A 40 3.32 -2.57 -12.04
CA ASP A 40 4.39 -3.00 -12.92
C ASP A 40 4.57 -4.52 -12.81
N GLU A 41 4.03 -5.24 -13.80
CA GLU A 41 4.15 -6.69 -13.93
C GLU A 41 5.59 -7.14 -14.28
N SER A 42 6.48 -6.21 -14.64
CA SER A 42 7.90 -6.49 -14.87
C SER A 42 8.65 -6.77 -13.56
N ALA A 43 8.05 -6.49 -12.41
CA ALA A 43 8.59 -6.86 -11.12
C ALA A 43 8.57 -8.40 -10.96
N ALA A 44 9.71 -9.04 -11.16
CA ALA A 44 9.83 -10.49 -11.12
C ALA A 44 9.69 -11.05 -9.69
N GLY A 45 8.89 -12.12 -9.55
CA GLY A 45 8.84 -12.97 -8.35
C GLY A 45 7.98 -12.42 -7.21
N SER A 46 8.57 -12.29 -6.01
CA SER A 46 7.87 -11.89 -4.77
C SER A 46 7.83 -10.38 -4.54
N ARG A 47 7.99 -9.58 -5.58
CA ARG A 47 8.00 -8.11 -5.52
C ARG A 47 6.97 -7.59 -6.52
N GLU A 48 6.17 -6.61 -6.12
CA GLU A 48 5.24 -5.92 -7.02
C GLU A 48 5.58 -4.44 -7.03
N GLY A 49 5.78 -3.90 -8.24
CA GLY A 49 5.95 -2.48 -8.47
C GLY A 49 4.59 -1.78 -8.56
N PHE A 50 4.49 -0.61 -7.95
CA PHE A 50 3.35 0.28 -8.02
C PHE A 50 3.83 1.66 -8.42
N THR A 51 3.19 2.27 -9.41
CA THR A 51 3.41 3.67 -9.78
C THR A 51 2.15 4.45 -9.47
N LEU A 52 2.24 5.41 -8.54
CA LEU A 52 1.11 6.26 -8.16
C LEU A 52 1.50 7.72 -8.38
N ARG A 53 0.71 8.44 -9.19
CA ARG A 53 0.98 9.84 -9.55
C ARG A 53 2.40 10.06 -10.12
N GLY A 54 2.92 9.08 -10.86
CA GLY A 54 4.26 9.12 -11.44
C GLY A 54 5.41 8.79 -10.48
N GLU A 55 5.12 8.44 -9.22
CA GLU A 55 6.16 8.02 -8.27
C GLU A 55 6.15 6.48 -8.12
N PRO A 56 7.21 5.77 -8.58
CA PRO A 56 7.29 4.32 -8.47
C PRO A 56 7.78 3.87 -7.09
N ARG A 57 7.18 2.80 -6.58
CA ARG A 57 7.59 2.07 -5.37
C ARG A 57 7.42 0.58 -5.55
N VAL A 58 8.33 -0.20 -5.00
CA VAL A 58 8.29 -1.66 -5.02
C VAL A 58 8.01 -2.16 -3.61
N PHE A 59 7.01 -3.03 -3.47
CA PHE A 59 6.70 -3.69 -2.22
C PHE A 59 6.94 -5.19 -2.34
N HIS A 60 7.40 -5.80 -1.26
CA HIS A 60 7.50 -7.24 -1.16
C HIS A 60 6.13 -7.84 -0.90
N ARG A 61 5.74 -8.80 -1.73
CA ARG A 61 4.59 -9.65 -1.43
C ARG A 61 4.99 -10.58 -0.28
N PRO A 62 4.31 -10.52 0.87
CA PRO A 62 4.65 -11.36 1.99
C PRO A 62 4.36 -12.83 1.63
N HIS A 63 5.29 -13.73 1.98
CA HIS A 63 5.12 -15.18 1.88
C HIS A 63 5.94 -15.86 2.98
N PRO A 64 5.40 -16.82 3.76
CA PRO A 64 4.04 -17.39 3.71
C PRO A 64 2.94 -16.50 4.33
N LYS A 65 3.31 -15.38 4.96
CA LYS A 65 2.34 -14.47 5.60
C LYS A 65 1.56 -13.67 4.56
N SER A 66 0.34 -13.27 4.89
CA SER A 66 -0.51 -12.42 4.01
C SER A 66 -0.48 -10.94 4.40
N THR A 67 0.07 -10.61 5.57
CA THR A 67 0.13 -9.25 6.10
C THR A 67 1.42 -8.54 5.72
N MET A 68 1.32 -7.23 5.53
CA MET A 68 2.48 -6.36 5.38
C MET A 68 3.29 -6.35 6.68
N ASP A 69 4.61 -6.36 6.56
CA ASP A 69 5.48 -6.09 7.70
C ASP A 69 5.45 -4.60 8.08
N LYS A 70 5.86 -4.28 9.31
CA LYS A 70 5.81 -2.91 9.83
C LYS A 70 6.72 -1.95 9.05
N GLY A 71 7.80 -2.44 8.45
CA GLY A 71 8.69 -1.65 7.60
C GLY A 71 7.95 -1.22 6.34
N ALA A 72 7.37 -2.17 5.61
CA ALA A 72 6.58 -1.92 4.41
C ALA A 72 5.39 -0.98 4.68
N VAL A 73 4.71 -1.10 5.82
CA VAL A 73 3.63 -0.16 6.19
C VAL A 73 4.18 1.25 6.44
N SER A 74 5.33 1.38 7.10
CA SER A 74 5.98 2.68 7.32
C SER A 74 6.43 3.33 6.01
N GLU A 75 6.95 2.54 5.08
CA GLU A 75 7.34 3.00 3.74
C GLU A 75 6.12 3.43 2.92
N ALA A 76 5.05 2.63 2.92
CA ALA A 76 3.79 2.98 2.27
C ALA A 76 3.22 4.30 2.80
N ARG A 77 3.25 4.52 4.12
CA ARG A 77 2.83 5.78 4.72
C ARG A 77 3.66 6.96 4.22
N GLN A 78 4.98 6.85 4.26
CA GLN A 78 5.88 7.94 3.81
C GLN A 78 5.65 8.27 2.33
N TRP A 79 5.42 7.23 1.52
CA TRP A 79 5.11 7.39 0.11
C TRP A 79 3.78 8.12 -0.11
N LEU A 80 2.71 7.69 0.55
CA LEU A 80 1.40 8.36 0.47
C LEU A 80 1.46 9.80 0.99
N GLU A 81 2.23 10.05 2.05
CA GLU A 81 2.43 11.38 2.64
C GLU A 81 3.14 12.33 1.68
N ARG A 82 4.18 11.87 1.00
CA ARG A 82 4.86 12.61 -0.09
C ARG A 82 3.92 12.97 -1.23
N LEU A 83 3.01 12.06 -1.57
CA LEU A 83 2.01 12.27 -2.60
C LEU A 83 0.82 13.12 -2.13
N GLY A 84 0.81 13.57 -0.88
CA GLY A 84 -0.27 14.38 -0.29
C GLY A 84 -1.56 13.60 -0.02
N ILE A 85 -1.50 12.27 0.02
CA ILE A 85 -2.66 11.39 0.25
C ILE A 85 -2.74 11.10 1.75
N LYS A 86 -3.72 11.72 2.42
CA LYS A 86 -4.01 11.52 3.85
C LYS A 86 -5.43 10.96 4.02
N PRO A 87 -5.71 10.22 5.11
CA PRO A 87 -7.06 9.76 5.43
C PRO A 87 -8.05 10.91 5.58
#